data_AF-A0A3D3XNU5-F1
#
_entry.id   AF-A0A3D3XNU5-F1
#
_cell.length_a   1.000
_cell.length_b   1.000
_cell.length_c   1.000
_cell.angle_alpha   90.00
_cell.angle_beta   90.00
_cell.angle_gamma   90.00
#
_symmetry.space_group_name_H-M   'P 1'
#
loop_
_entity.id
_entity.type
_entity.pdbx_description
1 polymer ?
#
loop_
_entity_poly.entity_id
_entity_poly.type
_entity_poly.pdbx_seq_one_letter_code
_entity_poly.pdbx_strand_id
1 'polypeptide(L)'
;MQELRVTIENAWENRELLQNADTQAAIRAVVSALDSGDLRVAKPTADGWQVNEWVKKAVVLYFPIQKMETIEVHPFEFHDKIPLKTGYAEKGVRVVPHSIARHGSFLASGVIMMPSYVNIGAYVDSGTMVDTWATVGSCAQIGKNVHLSGGTGIGGVLEPLQAAPVIIEDDCFI
;
A
#
# COMPACT_ATOMS: atom_id res chain seq x y z
N MET A 1 17.18 -7.45 0.38
CA MET A 1 16.00 -7.65 1.26
C MET A 1 16.37 -7.99 2.69
N GLN A 2 17.28 -8.94 2.94
CA GLN A 2 17.66 -9.30 4.32
C GLN A 2 18.32 -8.16 5.09
N GLU A 3 19.19 -7.38 4.44
CA GLU A 3 19.79 -6.17 5.03
C GLU A 3 18.73 -5.12 5.38
N LEU A 4 17.79 -4.84 4.46
CA LEU A 4 16.68 -3.92 4.72
C LEU A 4 15.88 -4.35 5.95
N ARG A 5 15.54 -5.64 6.06
CA ARG A 5 14.83 -6.17 7.23
C ARG A 5 15.56 -5.87 8.53
N VAL A 6 16.86 -6.14 8.60
CA VAL A 6 17.67 -5.88 9.81
C VAL A 6 17.65 -4.40 10.16
N THR A 7 17.81 -3.50 9.18
CA THR A 7 17.75 -2.06 9.41
C THR A 7 16.38 -1.61 9.94
N ILE A 8 15.29 -2.14 9.38
CA ILE A 8 13.93 -1.82 9.82
C ILE A 8 13.66 -2.33 11.24
N GLU A 9 14.07 -3.56 11.55
CA GLU A 9 13.88 -4.13 12.89
C GLU A 9 14.70 -3.35 13.93
N ASN A 10 15.94 -2.98 13.62
CA ASN A 10 16.76 -2.13 14.50
C ASN A 10 16.13 -0.74 14.71
N ALA A 11 15.63 -0.10 13.66
CA ALA A 11 14.96 1.21 13.75
C ALA A 11 13.61 1.14 14.47
N TRP A 12 12.96 -0.03 14.46
CA TRP A 12 11.75 -0.27 15.23
C TRP A 12 12.02 -0.27 16.73
N GLU A 13 13.07 -0.99 17.16
CA GLU A 13 13.49 -1.06 18.57
C GLU A 13 14.12 0.25 19.06
N ASN A 14 14.85 0.96 18.19
CA ASN A 14 15.44 2.26 18.51
C ASN A 14 15.02 3.35 17.51
N ARG A 15 14.04 4.17 17.90
CA ARG A 15 13.50 5.27 17.08
C ARG A 15 14.48 6.41 16.84
N GLU A 16 15.56 6.54 17.63
CA GLU A 16 16.60 7.55 17.38
C GLU A 16 17.29 7.33 16.03
N LEU A 17 17.34 6.08 15.56
CA LEU A 17 17.91 5.72 14.26
C LEU A 17 17.17 6.36 13.08
N LEU A 18 15.96 6.89 13.28
CA LEU A 18 15.23 7.63 12.24
C LEU A 18 15.91 8.94 11.84
N GLN A 19 16.84 9.48 12.64
CA GLN A 19 17.64 10.64 12.27
C GLN A 19 18.73 10.31 11.25
N ASN A 20 19.08 9.03 11.08
CA ASN A 20 20.14 8.60 10.18
C ASN A 20 19.63 8.51 8.74
N ALA A 21 20.38 9.11 7.80
CA ALA A 21 20.03 9.13 6.38
C ALA A 21 19.89 7.71 5.80
N ASP A 22 20.79 6.79 6.16
CA ASP A 22 20.76 5.40 5.67
C ASP A 22 19.52 4.63 6.16
N THR A 23 19.10 4.85 7.41
CA THR A 23 17.86 4.28 7.94
C THR A 23 16.65 4.80 7.16
N GLN A 24 16.58 6.11 6.92
CA GLN A 24 15.51 6.70 6.14
C GLN A 24 15.49 6.17 4.70
N ALA A 25 16.66 6.03 4.08
CA ALA A 25 16.79 5.45 2.74
C ALA A 25 16.29 4.00 2.71
N ALA A 26 16.63 3.18 3.71
CA ALA A 26 16.14 1.81 3.83
C ALA A 26 14.62 1.75 3.98
N ILE A 27 14.02 2.62 4.82
CA ILE A 27 12.56 2.70 4.97
C ILE A 27 11.89 3.10 3.64
N ARG A 28 12.42 4.12 2.95
CA ARG A 28 11.91 4.55 1.63
C ARG A 28 12.05 3.45 0.57
N ALA A 29 13.13 2.68 0.60
CA ALA A 29 13.32 1.54 -0.30
C ALA A 29 12.26 0.45 -0.09
N VAL A 30 11.89 0.16 1.16
CA VAL A 30 10.83 -0.80 1.47
C VAL A 30 9.47 -0.31 0.95
N VAL A 31 9.12 0.96 1.16
CA VAL A 31 7.87 1.54 0.62
C VAL A 31 7.88 1.57 -0.91
N SER A 32 9.03 1.82 -1.54
CA SER A 32 9.17 1.74 -3.00
C SER A 32 8.97 0.31 -3.51
N ALA A 33 9.50 -0.69 -2.80
CA ALA A 33 9.29 -2.11 -3.13
C ALA A 33 7.83 -2.56 -2.93
N LEU A 34 7.10 -1.96 -1.98
CA LEU A 34 5.65 -2.12 -1.87
C LEU A 34 4.92 -1.47 -3.04
N ASP A 35 5.37 -0.30 -3.51
CA ASP A 35 4.75 0.40 -4.65
C ASP A 35 4.92 -0.36 -5.99
N SER A 36 6.08 -1.00 -6.17
CA SER A 36 6.41 -1.82 -7.35
C SER A 36 5.84 -3.24 -7.30
N GLY A 37 5.45 -3.72 -6.11
CA GLY A 37 4.96 -5.08 -5.90
C GLY A 37 6.06 -6.12 -5.70
N ASP A 38 7.34 -5.72 -5.69
CA ASP A 38 8.48 -6.59 -5.35
C ASP A 38 8.42 -7.09 -3.90
N LEU A 39 7.69 -6.37 -3.07
CA LEU A 39 7.36 -6.72 -1.70
C LEU A 39 5.86 -6.61 -1.48
N ARG A 40 5.32 -7.44 -0.59
CA ARG A 40 3.93 -7.39 -0.16
C ARG A 40 3.82 -7.65 1.34
N VAL A 41 2.80 -7.06 1.98
CA VAL A 41 2.63 -7.12 3.44
C VAL A 41 2.27 -8.53 3.91
N ALA A 42 1.46 -9.25 3.16
CA ALA A 42 1.22 -10.68 3.39
C ALA A 42 1.28 -11.41 2.05
N LYS A 43 1.76 -12.65 2.04
CA LYS A 43 1.86 -13.48 0.83
C LYS A 43 1.23 -14.86 1.06
N PRO A 44 0.66 -15.48 0.02
CA PRO A 44 0.22 -16.86 0.10
C PRO A 44 1.42 -17.80 0.23
N THR A 45 1.24 -18.87 0.97
CA THR A 45 2.17 -19.99 1.17
C THR A 45 1.38 -21.31 1.11
N ALA A 46 2.05 -22.45 1.14
CA ALA A 46 1.37 -23.75 1.13
C ALA A 46 0.44 -23.95 2.35
N ASP A 47 0.77 -23.31 3.48
CA ASP A 47 0.04 -23.43 4.75
C ASP A 47 -0.93 -22.25 4.98
N GLY A 48 -1.25 -21.48 3.93
CA GLY A 48 -2.09 -20.28 4.00
C GLY A 48 -1.29 -18.99 3.92
N TRP A 49 -1.78 -17.92 4.53
CA TRP A 49 -1.18 -16.59 4.39
C TRP A 49 -0.12 -16.29 5.46
N GLN A 50 1.07 -15.89 5.01
CA GLN A 50 2.15 -15.44 5.89
C GLN A 50 2.22 -13.91 5.89
N VAL A 51 2.18 -13.30 7.08
CA VAL A 51 2.38 -11.85 7.27
C VAL A 51 3.87 -11.54 7.39
N ASN A 52 4.33 -10.54 6.63
CA ASN A 52 5.67 -9.97 6.75
C ASN A 52 5.63 -8.79 7.73
N GLU A 53 5.63 -9.06 9.04
CA GLU A 53 5.46 -8.02 10.07
C GLU A 53 6.46 -6.87 9.97
N TRP A 54 7.72 -7.18 9.62
CA TRP A 54 8.76 -6.15 9.44
C TRP A 54 8.42 -5.15 8.34
N VAL A 55 7.62 -5.55 7.35
CA VAL A 55 7.16 -4.64 6.28
C VAL A 55 6.13 -3.66 6.81
N LYS A 56 5.23 -4.10 7.70
CA LYS A 56 4.33 -3.19 8.42
C LYS A 56 5.10 -2.23 9.32
N LYS A 57 6.13 -2.71 10.02
CA LYS A 57 7.05 -1.85 10.79
C LYS A 57 7.63 -0.75 9.91
N ALA A 58 8.09 -1.07 8.70
CA ALA A 58 8.60 -0.09 7.75
C ALA A 58 7.56 0.95 7.34
N VAL A 59 6.31 0.53 7.06
CA VAL A 59 5.21 1.46 6.72
C VAL A 59 4.91 2.42 7.88
N VAL A 60 4.88 1.92 9.11
CA VAL A 60 4.69 2.75 10.30
C VAL A 60 5.88 3.70 10.52
N LEU A 61 7.12 3.22 10.34
CA LEU A 61 8.36 4.02 10.42
C LEU A 61 8.48 5.06 9.29
N TYR A 62 7.79 4.86 8.17
CA TYR A 62 7.78 5.79 7.05
C TYR A 62 7.06 7.11 7.40
N PHE A 63 6.00 7.04 8.20
CA PHE A 63 5.19 8.21 8.55
C PHE A 63 5.92 9.32 9.31
N PRO A 64 6.74 9.05 10.36
CA PRO A 64 7.47 10.10 11.07
C PRO A 64 8.62 10.71 10.26
N ILE A 65 9.12 10.02 9.23
CA ILE A 65 10.19 10.54 8.36
C ILE A 65 9.65 11.29 7.13
N GLN A 66 8.33 11.41 6.98
CA GLN A 66 7.70 12.30 6.01
C GLN A 66 7.38 13.66 6.62
N LYS A 67 7.38 14.69 5.79
CA LYS A 67 7.01 16.06 6.16
C LYS A 67 5.56 16.32 5.74
N MET A 68 4.79 17.01 6.58
CA MET A 68 3.47 17.51 6.20
C MET A 68 3.61 18.59 5.15
N GLU A 69 2.82 18.48 4.09
CA GLU A 69 2.79 19.41 2.97
C GLU A 69 1.35 19.79 2.65
N THR A 70 1.16 21.03 2.19
CA THR A 70 -0.12 21.49 1.67
C THR A 70 -0.17 21.18 0.17
N ILE A 71 -1.26 20.55 -0.27
CA ILE A 71 -1.52 20.16 -1.66
C ILE A 71 -2.79 20.89 -2.09
N GLU A 72 -2.70 21.73 -3.11
CA GLU A 72 -3.83 22.53 -3.59
C GLU A 72 -4.36 22.03 -4.93
N VAL A 73 -5.67 21.83 -4.99
CA VAL A 73 -6.43 21.57 -6.23
C VAL A 73 -7.64 22.49 -6.19
N HIS A 74 -7.44 23.76 -6.53
CA HIS A 74 -8.44 24.82 -6.36
C HIS A 74 -9.85 24.40 -6.83
N PRO A 75 -10.91 24.59 -6.01
CA PRO A 75 -10.94 25.31 -4.74
C PRO A 75 -10.58 24.47 -3.50
N PHE A 76 -10.08 23.25 -3.67
CA PHE A 76 -9.75 22.32 -2.58
C PHE A 76 -8.31 22.51 -2.07
N GLU A 77 -8.13 22.39 -0.76
CA GLU A 77 -6.86 22.33 -0.07
C GLU A 77 -6.79 21.02 0.72
N PHE A 78 -5.65 20.34 0.66
CA PHE A 78 -5.35 19.14 1.45
C PHE A 78 -4.05 19.37 2.23
N HIS A 79 -3.94 18.74 3.40
CA HIS A 79 -2.73 18.76 4.22
C HIS A 79 -2.38 17.33 4.62
N ASP A 80 -1.42 16.71 3.92
CA ASP A 80 -0.99 15.32 4.12
C ASP A 80 0.53 15.21 3.94
N LYS A 81 1.11 14.09 4.33
CA LYS A 81 2.53 13.77 4.22
C LYS A 81 2.81 12.53 3.37
N ILE A 82 1.78 11.84 2.90
CA ILE A 82 1.93 10.64 2.08
C ILE A 82 1.74 10.99 0.62
N PRO A 83 2.77 10.87 -0.23
CA PRO A 83 2.64 11.12 -1.66
C PRO A 83 1.59 10.21 -2.31
N LEU A 84 0.97 10.70 -3.38
CA LEU A 84 0.10 9.89 -4.22
C LEU A 84 0.94 9.01 -5.16
N LYS A 85 0.40 7.84 -5.53
CA LYS A 85 0.98 6.98 -6.56
C LYS A 85 0.90 7.65 -7.92
N THR A 86 1.93 7.47 -8.74
CA THR A 86 2.06 8.06 -10.08
C THR A 86 2.50 7.01 -11.12
N GLY A 87 2.60 7.41 -12.39
CA GLY A 87 3.09 6.55 -13.48
C GLY A 87 2.15 5.42 -13.87
N TYR A 88 0.83 5.65 -13.85
CA TYR A 88 -0.18 4.63 -14.13
C TYR A 88 -0.12 4.08 -15.56
N ALA A 89 0.20 4.93 -16.55
CA ALA A 89 0.30 4.54 -17.95
C ALA A 89 1.40 3.49 -18.18
N GLU A 90 2.59 3.71 -17.64
CA GLU A 90 3.73 2.78 -17.70
C GLU A 90 3.42 1.46 -16.98
N LYS A 91 2.59 1.50 -15.93
CA LYS A 91 2.15 0.34 -15.15
C LYS A 91 0.97 -0.42 -15.82
N GLY A 92 0.37 0.14 -16.87
CA GLY A 92 -0.82 -0.44 -17.51
C GLY A 92 -2.05 -0.46 -16.61
N VAL A 93 -2.20 0.54 -15.73
CA VAL A 93 -3.34 0.67 -14.81
C VAL A 93 -4.29 1.75 -15.34
N ARG A 94 -5.58 1.43 -15.44
CA ARG A 94 -6.60 2.40 -15.84
C ARG A 94 -7.14 3.10 -14.59
N VAL A 95 -6.97 4.42 -14.52
CA VAL A 95 -7.45 5.25 -13.40
C VAL A 95 -8.51 6.21 -13.91
N VAL A 96 -9.76 5.99 -13.53
CA VAL A 96 -10.89 6.86 -13.90
C VAL A 96 -10.91 8.05 -12.92
N PRO A 97 -11.00 9.30 -13.40
CA PRO A 97 -11.07 10.46 -12.52
C PRO A 97 -12.31 10.40 -11.62
N HIS A 98 -12.21 10.55 -10.29
CA HIS A 98 -11.09 11.01 -9.48
C HIS A 98 -10.56 9.92 -8.53
N SER A 99 -10.22 8.73 -9.05
CA SER A 99 -9.64 7.65 -8.22
C SER A 99 -8.26 8.02 -7.67
N ILE A 100 -7.96 7.56 -6.46
CA ILE A 100 -6.76 7.94 -5.71
C ILE A 100 -6.08 6.69 -5.15
N ALA A 101 -4.77 6.57 -5.34
CA ALA A 101 -3.93 5.59 -4.65
C ALA A 101 -2.76 6.29 -3.96
N ARG A 102 -2.40 5.83 -2.75
CA ARG A 102 -1.19 6.31 -2.04
C ARG A 102 0.06 5.62 -2.56
N HIS A 103 1.18 6.33 -2.59
CA HIS A 103 2.49 5.73 -2.82
C HIS A 103 2.75 4.64 -1.78
N GLY A 104 3.34 3.53 -2.23
CA GLY A 104 3.52 2.32 -1.43
C GLY A 104 2.34 1.37 -1.48
N SER A 105 1.41 1.56 -2.43
CA SER A 105 0.41 0.56 -2.81
C SER A 105 0.76 -0.04 -4.17
N PHE A 106 0.60 -1.35 -4.32
CA PHE A 106 0.80 -2.03 -5.59
C PHE A 106 -0.53 -2.17 -6.34
N LEU A 107 -0.47 -1.86 -7.63
CA LEU A 107 -1.55 -2.05 -8.59
C LEU A 107 -0.94 -2.77 -9.79
N ALA A 108 -1.36 -4.02 -10.02
CA ALA A 108 -0.89 -4.81 -11.14
C ALA A 108 -1.40 -4.27 -12.48
N SER A 109 -0.72 -4.64 -13.56
CA SER A 109 -1.16 -4.32 -14.92
C SER A 109 -2.56 -4.87 -15.18
N GLY A 110 -3.40 -4.08 -15.86
CA GLY A 110 -4.79 -4.43 -16.15
C GLY A 110 -5.80 -4.08 -15.05
N VAL A 111 -5.36 -3.63 -13.86
CA VAL A 111 -6.27 -3.12 -12.82
C VAL A 111 -7.05 -1.90 -13.33
N ILE A 112 -8.35 -1.86 -13.02
CA ILE A 112 -9.22 -0.73 -13.31
C ILE A 112 -9.69 -0.12 -11.99
N MET A 113 -9.39 1.17 -11.80
CA MET A 113 -9.91 1.97 -10.71
C MET A 113 -10.99 2.90 -11.24
N MET A 114 -12.24 2.61 -10.92
CA MET A 114 -13.33 3.59 -10.92
C MET A 114 -13.15 4.53 -9.72
N PRO A 115 -13.82 5.69 -9.61
CA PRO A 115 -13.58 6.67 -8.54
C PRO A 115 -13.56 6.03 -7.14
N SER A 116 -12.37 5.71 -6.64
CA SER A 116 -12.13 4.82 -5.49
C SER A 116 -10.86 5.22 -4.76
N TYR A 117 -10.59 4.55 -3.63
CA TYR A 117 -9.39 4.79 -2.83
C TYR A 117 -8.60 3.51 -2.57
N VAL A 118 -7.28 3.55 -2.81
CA VAL A 118 -6.34 2.46 -2.47
C VAL A 118 -5.24 3.00 -1.55
N ASN A 119 -5.13 2.43 -0.35
CA ASN A 119 -4.25 2.93 0.69
C ASN A 119 -2.87 2.25 0.68
N ILE A 120 -1.89 2.85 1.37
CA ILE A 120 -0.51 2.35 1.46
C ILE A 120 -0.43 0.91 1.98
N GLY A 121 0.47 0.11 1.42
CA GLY A 121 0.69 -1.30 1.72
C GLY A 121 -0.31 -2.25 1.06
N ALA A 122 -1.38 -1.74 0.43
CA ALA A 122 -2.31 -2.57 -0.31
C ALA A 122 -1.64 -3.21 -1.53
N TYR A 123 -2.10 -4.41 -1.89
CA TYR A 123 -1.68 -5.14 -3.08
C TYR A 123 -2.92 -5.52 -3.87
N VAL A 124 -3.07 -4.97 -5.08
CA VAL A 124 -4.19 -5.27 -5.98
C VAL A 124 -3.65 -5.97 -7.22
N ASP A 125 -3.94 -7.27 -7.36
CA ASP A 125 -3.43 -8.10 -8.44
C ASP A 125 -4.22 -7.92 -9.75
N SER A 126 -3.71 -8.50 -10.82
CA SER A 126 -4.13 -8.28 -12.22
C SER A 126 -5.58 -8.68 -12.49
N GLY A 127 -6.21 -8.00 -13.45
CA GLY A 127 -7.60 -8.26 -13.83
C GLY A 127 -8.65 -7.77 -12.84
N THR A 128 -8.23 -7.20 -11.70
CA THR A 128 -9.15 -6.73 -10.67
C THR A 128 -9.80 -5.39 -11.01
N MET A 129 -11.10 -5.29 -10.71
CA MET A 129 -11.91 -4.09 -10.82
C MET A 129 -12.21 -3.52 -9.43
N VAL A 130 -11.85 -2.26 -9.21
CA VAL A 130 -12.19 -1.49 -8.01
C VAL A 130 -13.25 -0.48 -8.41
N ASP A 131 -14.53 -0.79 -8.15
CA ASP A 131 -15.65 0.02 -8.63
C ASP A 131 -15.83 1.34 -7.86
N THR A 132 -16.77 2.14 -8.37
CA THR A 132 -17.05 3.48 -7.87
C THR A 132 -17.36 3.46 -6.38
N TRP A 133 -16.64 4.28 -5.63
CA TRP A 133 -16.67 4.44 -4.18
C TRP A 133 -16.23 3.20 -3.38
N ALA A 134 -15.60 2.22 -4.02
CA ALA A 134 -14.92 1.16 -3.30
C ALA A 134 -13.66 1.69 -2.60
N THR A 135 -13.27 1.02 -1.53
CA THR A 135 -12.06 1.33 -0.76
C THR A 135 -11.25 0.07 -0.55
N VAL A 136 -9.95 0.13 -0.88
CA VAL A 136 -8.96 -0.89 -0.52
C VAL A 136 -8.06 -0.33 0.58
N GLY A 137 -8.30 -0.79 1.80
CA GLY A 137 -7.63 -0.32 3.01
C GLY A 137 -6.13 -0.66 3.08
N SER A 138 -5.44 -0.08 4.06
CA SER A 138 -4.00 -0.28 4.20
C SER A 138 -3.65 -1.75 4.42
N CYS A 139 -2.57 -2.20 3.78
CA CYS A 139 -2.11 -3.59 3.81
C CYS A 139 -3.05 -4.64 3.18
N ALA A 140 -4.25 -4.29 2.71
CA ALA A 140 -5.19 -5.26 2.13
C ALA A 140 -4.59 -6.00 0.93
N GLN A 141 -4.91 -7.28 0.78
CA GLN A 141 -4.42 -8.14 -0.29
C GLN A 141 -5.60 -8.56 -1.17
N ILE A 142 -5.66 -8.03 -2.39
CA ILE A 142 -6.70 -8.34 -3.35
C ILE A 142 -6.08 -9.20 -4.45
N GLY A 143 -6.67 -10.36 -4.66
CA GLY A 143 -6.27 -11.35 -5.65
C GLY A 143 -6.53 -10.91 -7.08
N LYS A 144 -6.33 -11.85 -8.00
CA LYS A 144 -6.57 -11.66 -9.43
C LYS A 144 -8.04 -11.75 -9.76
N ASN A 145 -8.46 -11.05 -10.80
CA ASN A 145 -9.83 -11.07 -11.33
C ASN A 145 -10.91 -10.82 -10.26
N VAL A 146 -10.57 -10.10 -9.19
CA VAL A 146 -11.54 -9.74 -8.16
C VAL A 146 -12.42 -8.61 -8.70
N HIS A 147 -13.72 -8.69 -8.45
CA HIS A 147 -14.63 -7.58 -8.68
C HIS A 147 -15.06 -7.02 -7.32
N LEU A 148 -14.50 -5.87 -6.94
CA LEU A 148 -14.99 -5.11 -5.79
C LEU A 148 -16.05 -4.14 -6.29
N SER A 149 -17.33 -4.46 -6.09
CA SER A 149 -18.47 -3.68 -6.58
C SER A 149 -18.57 -2.30 -5.94
N GLY A 150 -19.51 -1.48 -6.45
CA GLY A 150 -19.68 -0.10 -5.99
C GLY A 150 -19.91 0.01 -4.48
N GLY A 151 -19.15 0.88 -3.82
CA GLY A 151 -19.24 1.10 -2.38
C GLY A 151 -18.60 0.02 -1.50
N THR A 152 -18.00 -1.03 -2.07
CA THR A 152 -17.35 -2.10 -1.31
C THR A 152 -16.18 -1.56 -0.47
N GLY A 153 -16.24 -1.77 0.84
CA GLY A 153 -15.20 -1.35 1.78
C GLY A 153 -14.34 -2.52 2.23
N ILE A 154 -13.09 -2.57 1.79
CA ILE A 154 -12.09 -3.51 2.31
C ILE A 154 -11.28 -2.82 3.40
N GLY A 155 -11.41 -3.32 4.64
CA GLY A 155 -10.78 -2.73 5.82
C GLY A 155 -9.25 -2.71 5.75
N GLY A 156 -8.65 -1.66 6.31
CA GLY A 156 -7.20 -1.55 6.46
C GLY A 156 -6.72 -2.10 7.80
N VAL A 157 -5.58 -2.81 7.82
CA VAL A 157 -5.00 -3.38 9.04
C VAL A 157 -3.48 -3.15 9.05
N LEU A 158 -3.08 -1.96 9.50
CA LEU A 158 -1.67 -1.64 9.70
C LEU A 158 -1.19 -2.01 11.13
N GLU A 159 -2.03 -1.72 12.12
CA GLU A 159 -1.82 -2.12 13.51
C GLU A 159 -3.04 -2.92 13.98
N PRO A 160 -2.84 -3.97 14.81
CA PRO A 160 -1.57 -4.43 15.37
C PRO A 160 -0.70 -5.19 14.33
N LEU A 161 0.62 -5.19 14.52
CA LEU A 161 1.58 -5.66 13.49
C LEU A 161 1.38 -7.14 13.12
N GLN A 162 1.08 -7.98 14.10
CA GLN A 162 0.84 -9.42 13.95
C GLN A 162 -0.50 -9.76 13.28
N ALA A 163 -1.45 -8.81 13.22
CA ALA A 163 -2.74 -9.08 12.62
C ALA A 163 -2.60 -9.28 11.10
N ALA A 164 -3.27 -10.30 10.56
CA ALA A 164 -3.38 -10.44 9.12
C ALA A 164 -4.15 -9.24 8.54
N PRO A 165 -3.73 -8.73 7.37
CA PRO A 165 -4.58 -7.81 6.62
C PRO A 165 -5.84 -8.50 6.12
N VAL A 166 -6.83 -7.71 5.69
CA VAL A 166 -7.96 -8.26 4.94
C VAL A 166 -7.44 -8.82 3.61
N ILE A 167 -7.84 -10.05 3.31
CA ILE A 167 -7.44 -10.79 2.12
C ILE A 167 -8.71 -11.17 1.36
N ILE A 168 -8.74 -10.81 0.07
CA ILE A 168 -9.73 -11.29 -0.90
C ILE A 168 -8.95 -12.10 -1.92
N GLU A 169 -9.21 -13.40 -2.00
CA GLU A 169 -8.49 -14.29 -2.91
C GLU A 169 -8.98 -14.15 -4.36
N ASP A 170 -8.29 -14.84 -5.27
CA ASP A 170 -8.53 -14.76 -6.71
C ASP A 170 -10.01 -15.11 -7.05
N ASP A 171 -10.52 -14.48 -8.10
CA ASP A 171 -11.85 -14.71 -8.72
C ASP A 171 -13.08 -14.43 -7.82
N CYS A 172 -12.89 -13.70 -6.71
CA CYS A 172 -13.99 -13.27 -5.86
C CYS A 172 -14.82 -12.12 -6.48
N PHE A 173 -16.14 -12.19 -6.31
CA PHE A 173 -17.07 -11.10 -6.60
C PHE A 173 -17.66 -10.59 -5.28
N ILE A 174 -17.51 -9.30 -4.98
CA ILE A 174 -17.88 -8.66 -3.72
C ILE A 174 -18.85 -7.51 -3.97
#